data_AF-A0A1I1TNQ1-F1
#
_entry.id   AF-A0A1I1TNQ1-F1
#
_cell.length_a   1.000
_cell.length_b   1.000
_cell.length_c   1.000
_cell.angle_alpha   90.00
_cell.angle_beta   90.00
_cell.angle_gamma   90.00
#
_symmetry.space_group_name_H-M   'P 1'
#
loop_
_entity.id
_entity.type
_entity.pdbx_description
1 polymer ?
#
loop_
_entity_poly.entity_id
_entity_poly.type
_entity_poly.pdbx_seq_one_letter_code
_entity_poly.pdbx_strand_id
1 'polypeptide(L)'
;MSERITVELSSKSIDKIVELLEPRVIAKLQSDRKTMIEDTVNRIINLNEFNKKYVKKTPDWIKQNIFYEFKPSWVEDIHPGKGKAFRIHEDEASQWMKEHRHEIDWNAKTI
;
A
#
# COMPACT_ATOMS: atom_id res chain seq x y z
N MET A 1 44.19 28.90 18.01
CA MET A 1 43.10 29.40 18.86
C MET A 1 41.92 29.68 17.95
N SER A 2 40.80 28.97 18.09
CA SER A 2 39.59 29.22 17.30
C SER A 2 38.53 29.79 18.23
N GLU A 3 38.13 31.03 17.99
CA GLU A 3 37.02 31.68 18.67
C GLU A 3 35.71 30.97 18.31
N ARG A 4 35.04 30.41 19.32
CA ARG A 4 33.65 29.97 19.18
C ARG A 4 32.77 31.18 19.45
N ILE A 5 32.18 31.74 18.40
CA ILE A 5 31.09 32.71 18.54
C ILE A 5 29.86 31.92 18.98
N THR A 6 29.51 32.05 20.25
CA THR A 6 28.30 31.43 20.83
C THR A 6 27.21 32.49 20.76
N VAL A 7 26.28 32.36 19.80
CA VAL A 7 25.11 33.23 19.72
C VAL A 7 24.09 32.70 20.73
N GLU A 8 24.00 33.33 21.89
CA GLU A 8 22.90 33.06 22.84
C GLU A 8 21.59 33.55 22.23
N LEU A 9 20.88 32.66 21.56
CA LEU A 9 19.51 32.93 21.14
C LEU A 9 18.64 32.99 22.40
N SER A 10 18.04 34.15 22.64
CA SER A 10 17.01 34.32 23.67
C SER A 10 15.94 33.24 23.52
N SER A 11 15.48 32.67 24.64
CA SER A 11 14.42 31.66 24.64
C SER A 11 13.20 32.11 23.83
N LYS A 12 12.83 33.40 23.92
CA LYS A 12 11.75 34.01 23.13
C LYS A 12 11.97 33.96 21.62
N SER A 13 13.21 34.06 21.17
CA SER A 13 13.56 33.94 19.74
C SER A 13 13.49 32.48 19.28
N ILE A 14 13.87 31.54 20.15
CA ILE A 14 13.74 30.10 19.90
C ILE A 14 12.27 29.71 19.80
N ASP A 15 11.44 30.15 20.76
CA ASP A 15 10.00 29.88 20.78
C ASP A 15 9.32 30.37 19.50
N LYS A 16 9.68 31.57 19.04
CA LYS A 16 9.14 32.16 17.80
C LYS A 16 9.58 31.41 16.55
N ILE A 17 10.79 30.86 16.54
CA ILE A 17 11.27 30.01 15.44
C ILE A 17 10.47 28.69 15.44
N VAL A 18 10.22 28.10 16.60
CA VAL A 18 9.41 26.88 16.73
C VAL A 18 7.99 27.12 16.23
N GLU A 19 7.32 28.19 16.67
CA GLU A 19 5.97 28.57 16.22
C GLU A 19 5.87 28.75 14.68
N LEU A 20 6.92 29.25 14.04
CA LEU A 20 6.96 29.43 12.58
C LEU A 20 7.24 28.13 11.81
N LEU A 21 7.91 27.16 12.43
CA LEU A 21 8.28 25.90 11.81
C LEU A 21 7.21 24.82 11.98
N GLU A 22 6.50 24.79 13.11
CA GLU A 22 5.41 23.85 13.41
C GLU A 22 4.40 23.68 12.25
N PRO A 23 3.76 24.74 11.73
CA PRO A 23 2.77 24.60 10.67
C PRO A 23 3.38 24.07 9.36
N ARG A 24 4.65 24.38 9.08
CA ARG A 24 5.33 23.94 7.84
C ARG A 24 5.67 22.45 7.90
N VAL A 25 6.10 21.97 9.06
CA VAL A 25 6.37 20.54 9.29
C VAL A 25 5.07 19.75 9.21
N ILE A 26 3.99 20.22 9.86
CA ILE A 26 2.68 19.56 9.81
C ILE A 26 2.14 19.51 8.38
N ALA A 27 2.19 20.62 7.63
CA ALA A 27 1.72 20.68 6.25
C ALA A 27 2.48 19.69 5.35
N LYS A 28 3.80 19.59 5.50
CA LYS A 28 4.63 18.65 4.74
C LYS A 28 4.31 17.19 5.10
N LEU A 29 4.17 16.87 6.38
CA LEU A 29 3.79 15.53 6.82
C LEU A 29 2.42 15.12 6.29
N GLN A 30 1.46 16.05 6.26
CA GLN A 30 0.13 15.81 5.70
C GLN A 30 0.16 15.62 4.19
N SER A 31 0.95 16.41 3.45
CA SER A 31 1.09 16.24 2.00
C SER A 31 1.76 14.91 1.66
N ASP A 32 2.85 14.57 2.34
CA ASP A 32 3.60 13.34 2.10
C ASP A 32 2.73 12.11 2.40
N ARG A 33 1.95 12.17 3.49
CA ARG A 33 0.95 11.14 3.81
C ARG A 33 -0.12 11.03 2.73
N LYS A 34 -0.64 12.15 2.23
CA LYS A 34 -1.69 12.15 1.19
C LYS A 34 -1.18 11.49 -0.11
N THR A 35 0.00 11.89 -0.59
CA THR A 35 0.61 11.30 -1.79
C THR A 35 0.87 9.80 -1.61
N MET A 36 1.38 9.36 -0.46
CA MET A 36 1.56 7.93 -0.18
C MET A 36 0.24 7.15 -0.20
N ILE A 37 -0.85 7.73 0.33
CA ILE A 37 -2.17 7.09 0.31
C ILE A 37 -2.67 7.00 -1.13
N GLU A 38 -2.61 8.08 -1.91
CA GLU A 38 -3.06 8.10 -3.31
C GLU A 38 -2.26 7.11 -4.20
N ASP A 39 -0.95 7.01 -4.00
CA ASP A 39 -0.09 6.05 -4.70
C ASP A 39 -0.38 4.60 -4.30
N THR A 40 -0.85 4.37 -3.08
CA THR A 40 -1.24 3.03 -2.59
C THR A 40 -2.62 2.64 -3.13
N VAL A 41 -3.58 3.56 -3.11
CA VAL A 41 -4.98 3.34 -3.54
C VAL A 41 -5.06 2.96 -5.02
N ASN A 42 -4.23 3.56 -5.88
CA ASN A 42 -4.24 3.30 -7.33
C ASN A 42 -3.20 2.27 -7.80
N ARG A 43 -2.54 1.56 -6.88
CA ARG A 43 -1.52 0.60 -7.27
C ARG A 43 -2.14 -0.64 -7.91
N ILE A 44 -1.80 -0.86 -9.18
CA ILE A 44 -2.11 -2.10 -9.89
C ILE A 44 -0.92 -3.05 -9.75
N ILE A 45 -1.18 -4.26 -9.25
CA ILE A 45 -0.19 -5.34 -9.12
C ILE A 45 -0.52 -6.50 -10.04
N ASN A 46 0.50 -7.30 -10.35
CA ASN A 46 0.31 -8.55 -11.09
C ASN A 46 0.03 -9.75 -10.15
N LEU A 47 -0.35 -10.88 -10.74
CA LEU A 47 -0.64 -12.12 -10.00
C LEU A 47 0.52 -12.62 -9.13
N ASN A 48 1.77 -12.44 -9.58
CA ASN A 48 2.94 -12.88 -8.82
C ASN A 48 3.16 -12.03 -7.57
N GLU A 49 3.00 -10.71 -7.68
CA GLU A 49 3.05 -9.79 -6.55
C GLU A 49 1.91 -10.06 -5.57
N PHE A 50 0.67 -10.22 -6.07
CA PHE A 50 -0.49 -10.58 -5.25
C PHE A 50 -0.26 -11.88 -4.48
N ASN A 51 0.24 -12.91 -5.18
CA ASN A 51 0.57 -14.18 -4.56
C ASN A 51 1.60 -14.03 -3.43
N LYS A 52 2.71 -13.33 -3.69
CA LYS A 52 3.78 -13.14 -2.69
C LYS A 52 3.29 -12.42 -1.44
N LYS A 53 2.42 -11.41 -1.61
CA LYS A 53 1.91 -10.60 -0.50
C LYS A 53 0.81 -11.30 0.30
N TYR A 54 -0.19 -11.89 -0.36
CA TYR A 54 -1.45 -12.25 0.32
C TYR A 54 -1.71 -13.76 0.42
N VAL A 55 -1.28 -14.57 -0.56
CA VAL A 55 -1.78 -15.96 -0.70
C VAL A 55 -0.69 -17.02 -0.48
N LYS A 56 0.47 -16.90 -1.13
CA LYS A 56 1.59 -17.85 -1.11
C LYS A 56 1.21 -19.27 -1.58
N LYS A 57 0.49 -19.36 -2.70
CA LYS A 57 0.05 -20.62 -3.35
C LYS A 57 0.45 -20.65 -4.84
N THR A 58 0.09 -21.69 -5.57
CA THR A 58 0.33 -21.72 -7.03
C THR A 58 -0.61 -20.74 -7.74
N PRO A 59 -0.21 -20.20 -8.90
CA PRO A 59 -1.07 -19.31 -9.69
C PRO A 59 -2.43 -19.94 -10.03
N ASP A 60 -2.46 -21.23 -10.33
CA ASP A 60 -3.70 -21.93 -10.68
C ASP A 60 -4.61 -22.12 -9.48
N TRP A 61 -4.04 -22.36 -8.29
CA TRP A 61 -4.81 -22.39 -7.05
C TRP A 61 -5.50 -21.04 -6.78
N ILE A 62 -4.79 -19.92 -6.99
CA ILE A 62 -5.36 -18.57 -6.80
C ILE A 62 -6.50 -18.34 -7.78
N LYS A 63 -6.32 -18.70 -9.05
CA LYS A 63 -7.36 -18.53 -10.05
C LYS A 63 -8.62 -19.30 -9.67
N GLN A 64 -8.50 -20.58 -9.32
CA GLN A 64 -9.64 -21.42 -8.98
C GLN A 64 -10.34 -20.97 -7.70
N ASN A 65 -9.58 -20.81 -6.61
CA ASN A 65 -10.14 -20.63 -5.27
C ASN A 65 -10.37 -19.16 -4.87
N ILE A 66 -9.94 -18.21 -5.70
CA ILE A 66 -10.16 -16.77 -5.43
C ILE A 66 -10.84 -16.13 -6.63
N PHE A 67 -10.21 -16.14 -7.81
CA PHE A 67 -10.71 -15.33 -8.93
C PHE A 67 -11.98 -15.91 -9.57
N TYR A 68 -12.02 -17.22 -9.79
CA TYR A 68 -13.14 -17.88 -10.45
C TYR A 68 -14.30 -18.16 -9.50
N GLU A 69 -13.97 -18.51 -8.25
CA GLU A 69 -14.96 -18.76 -7.19
C GLU A 69 -15.69 -17.47 -6.79
N PHE A 70 -14.94 -16.43 -6.40
CA PHE A 70 -15.53 -15.21 -5.83
C PHE A 70 -15.79 -14.11 -6.86
N LYS A 71 -15.22 -14.21 -8.07
CA LYS A 71 -15.36 -13.24 -9.17
C LYS A 71 -15.20 -11.78 -8.69
N PRO A 72 -14.07 -11.46 -8.05
CA PRO A 72 -13.87 -10.15 -7.45
C PRO A 72 -13.87 -9.02 -8.49
N SER A 73 -14.45 -7.87 -8.13
CA SER A 73 -14.45 -6.65 -8.96
C SER A 73 -13.08 -5.98 -9.06
N TRP A 74 -12.18 -6.26 -8.11
CA TRP A 74 -10.84 -5.69 -8.03
C TRP A 74 -9.81 -6.35 -8.97
N VAL A 75 -10.25 -7.28 -9.81
CA VAL A 75 -9.48 -7.86 -10.92
C VAL A 75 -10.10 -7.39 -12.23
N GLU A 76 -9.36 -6.62 -13.03
CA GLU A 76 -9.89 -6.04 -14.28
C GLU A 76 -10.36 -7.10 -15.28
N ASP A 77 -9.60 -8.20 -15.40
CA ASP A 77 -9.90 -9.32 -16.28
C ASP A 77 -9.48 -10.62 -15.61
N ILE A 78 -10.46 -11.42 -15.22
CA ILE A 78 -10.24 -12.74 -14.61
C ILE A 78 -9.83 -13.79 -15.65
N HIS A 79 -10.06 -13.57 -16.95
CA HIS A 79 -9.67 -14.46 -18.04
C HIS A 79 -8.79 -13.72 -19.06
N PRO A 80 -7.60 -13.25 -18.65
CA PRO A 80 -6.72 -12.54 -19.57
C PRO A 80 -6.35 -13.46 -20.72
N GLY A 81 -6.59 -12.98 -21.95
CA GLY A 81 -6.19 -13.70 -23.16
C GLY A 81 -4.70 -14.03 -23.18
N LYS A 82 -4.28 -14.97 -24.05
CA LYS A 82 -2.88 -15.42 -24.13
C LYS A 82 -1.90 -14.24 -24.19
N GLY A 83 -0.94 -14.22 -23.26
CA GLY A 83 0.11 -13.19 -23.18
C GLY A 83 -0.25 -11.93 -22.36
N LYS A 84 -1.48 -11.82 -21.86
CA LYS A 84 -1.88 -10.71 -20.97
C LYS A 84 -1.66 -11.07 -19.50
N ALA A 85 -1.12 -10.14 -18.74
CA ALA A 85 -0.97 -10.27 -17.29
C ALA A 85 -2.27 -9.88 -16.58
N PHE A 86 -2.52 -10.50 -15.42
CA PHE A 86 -3.57 -10.04 -14.51
C PHE A 86 -3.26 -8.63 -14.00
N ARG A 87 -4.29 -7.81 -13.92
CA ARG A 87 -4.26 -6.48 -13.31
C ARG A 87 -5.17 -6.49 -12.09
N ILE A 88 -4.58 -6.29 -10.93
CA ILE A 88 -5.22 -6.42 -9.63
C ILE A 88 -5.07 -5.08 -8.90
N HIS A 89 -6.18 -4.47 -8.49
CA HIS A 89 -6.17 -3.26 -7.67
C HIS A 89 -5.75 -3.64 -6.25
N GLU A 90 -4.54 -3.26 -5.84
CA GLU A 90 -3.92 -3.77 -4.60
C GLU A 90 -4.75 -3.42 -3.36
N ASP A 91 -5.27 -2.21 -3.28
CA ASP A 91 -5.94 -1.72 -2.07
C ASP A 91 -7.27 -2.44 -1.83
N GLU A 92 -8.08 -2.57 -2.88
CA GLU A 92 -9.34 -3.33 -2.85
C GLU A 92 -9.08 -4.82 -2.59
N ALA A 93 -8.06 -5.40 -3.24
CA ALA A 93 -7.69 -6.80 -3.04
C ALA A 93 -7.20 -7.05 -1.59
N SER A 94 -6.43 -6.12 -1.03
CA SER A 94 -5.93 -6.16 0.35
C SER A 94 -7.07 -6.12 1.36
N GLN A 95 -8.04 -5.23 1.17
CA GLN A 95 -9.22 -5.15 2.02
C GLN A 95 -10.05 -6.44 1.93
N TRP A 96 -10.34 -6.89 0.71
CA TRP A 96 -11.10 -8.10 0.48
C TRP A 96 -10.44 -9.34 1.11
N MET A 97 -9.12 -9.47 0.96
CA MET A 97 -8.34 -10.57 1.54
C MET A 97 -8.32 -10.57 3.07
N LYS A 98 -8.50 -9.42 3.73
CA LYS A 98 -8.64 -9.36 5.19
C LYS A 98 -10.02 -9.81 5.64
N GLU A 99 -11.05 -9.36 4.94
CA GLU A 99 -12.45 -9.65 5.27
C GLU A 99 -12.80 -11.12 5.01
N HIS A 100 -12.47 -11.64 3.83
CA HIS A 100 -12.92 -12.96 3.36
C HIS A 100 -11.88 -14.06 3.61
N ARG A 101 -10.82 -13.77 4.37
CA ARG A 101 -9.70 -14.71 4.60
C ARG A 101 -10.15 -16.06 5.13
N HIS A 102 -11.19 -16.05 5.94
CA HIS A 102 -11.74 -17.21 6.64
C HIS A 102 -12.68 -18.05 5.76
N GLU A 103 -13.20 -17.47 4.68
CA GLU A 103 -14.10 -18.13 3.73
C GLU A 103 -13.33 -18.95 2.68
N ILE A 104 -12.07 -18.60 2.44
CA ILE A 104 -11.21 -19.29 1.49
C ILE A 104 -10.78 -20.65 2.05
N ASP A 105 -11.04 -21.74 1.31
CA ASP A 105 -10.48 -23.05 1.63
C ASP A 105 -9.01 -23.12 1.25
N TRP A 106 -8.13 -22.71 2.17
CA TRP A 106 -6.67 -22.72 2.02
C TRP A 106 -6.03 -24.09 1.76
N ASN A 107 -6.76 -25.18 1.98
CA ASN A 107 -6.29 -26.56 1.81
C ASN A 107 -6.84 -27.23 0.55
N ALA A 108 -7.64 -26.53 -0.24
CA ALA A 108 -8.14 -27.03 -1.50
C ALA A 108 -6.99 -27.55 -2.37
N LYS A 109 -7.13 -28.77 -2.90
CA LYS A 109 -6.18 -29.35 -3.85
C LYS A 109 -6.58 -28.90 -5.26
N THR A 110 -5.63 -28.37 -6.02
CA THR A 110 -5.80 -28.19 -7.46
C THR A 110 -6.02 -29.56 -8.11
N ILE A 111 -7.13 -29.70 -8.84
CA ILE A 111 -7.50 -30.89 -9.62
C ILE A 111 -6.60 -30.97 -10.86
#